data_AF-A0A9W9TXE3-F1
#
_entry.id   AF-A0A9W9TXE3-F1
#
_cell.length_a   1.000
_cell.length_b   1.000
_cell.length_c   1.000
_cell.angle_alpha   90.00
_cell.angle_beta   90.00
_cell.angle_gamma   90.00
#
_symmetry.space_group_name_H-M   'P 1'
#
loop_
_entity.id
_entity.type
_entity.pdbx_description
1 polymer ?
#
loop_
_entity_poly.entity_id
_entity_poly.type
_entity_poly.pdbx_seq_one_letter_code
_entity_poly.pdbx_strand_id
1 'polypeptide(L)'
;MKFSLYALIAACWAHDALASSCSDLLNYKALPGTDIESAYTARYVSSDGHTSILYCQVSGSVAYGEHGNSVGFELWLPSPEFYNNRFMVVGNGGFAGTIDTDSMGKQLEQGFAVTGGDSGHKEAKNGNGTTTSGQYVPFLNDVEQTKAWIHESIAIMTDPTRDIISSFYGSSPKYSYFSGCSTGGAQGFALAQYHAQLFDGIYAGSPGNWYTHLMLSFLWNGIHTMKDAFLDQATLNATTDKVLDACDEIDGVKDGLIENPLNCHFDIETLACSATANLDGNNRTCLSSKRMQSLKAIYYGPRNPRTGTPIYPGFKFGSERELMLQETSLYVQYAAPLLQNLVFNNLSYDIESFDFDGDVAKVNKAASHLIDSVGYDLGAFRSHGGKMIVSQGWADPFNAPTWPIKYLQQLEKASSNGSVADFFGLYMIPVGHLGGGHCGAAESYPSVPATYHTNEALLAWVENGTFPSWIQSSNAPDGSSRTRKLCPWPKTAKLQDQERSDISESYECV
;
A
#
# COMPACT_ATOMS: atom_id res chain seq x y z
N MET A 1 35.05 27.09 -19.46
CA MET A 1 35.44 27.20 -18.05
C MET A 1 34.95 28.52 -17.47
N LYS A 2 33.79 28.52 -16.82
CA LYS A 2 33.36 29.55 -15.87
C LYS A 2 32.61 28.82 -14.77
N PHE A 3 33.28 28.59 -13.64
CA PHE A 3 32.65 28.10 -12.41
C PHE A 3 31.92 29.28 -11.78
N SER A 4 30.60 29.15 -11.58
CA SER A 4 29.84 30.06 -10.72
C SER A 4 29.76 29.43 -9.34
N LEU A 5 30.44 30.06 -8.38
CA LEU A 5 30.43 29.71 -6.97
C LEU A 5 29.07 30.13 -6.39
N TYR A 6 28.16 29.18 -6.13
CA TYR A 6 27.02 29.44 -5.26
C TYR A 6 27.50 29.23 -3.83
N ALA A 7 27.63 30.34 -3.09
CA ALA A 7 27.87 30.32 -1.66
C ALA A 7 26.61 29.76 -0.96
N LEU A 8 26.77 28.69 -0.18
CA LEU A 8 25.79 28.30 0.82
C LEU A 8 25.71 29.42 1.86
N ILE A 9 24.60 30.16 1.86
CA ILE A 9 24.20 30.95 3.03
C ILE A 9 23.46 29.98 3.94
N ALA A 10 24.17 29.41 4.91
CA ALA A 10 23.53 28.80 6.07
C ALA A 10 22.91 29.95 6.89
N ALA A 11 21.60 30.15 6.75
CA ALA A 11 20.86 31.01 7.66
C ALA A 11 20.87 30.32 9.04
N CYS A 12 21.60 30.91 10.00
CA CYS A 12 21.48 30.55 11.41
C CYS A 12 20.08 30.96 11.89
N TRP A 13 19.14 30.04 11.87
CA TRP A 13 17.86 30.20 12.55
C TRP A 13 18.10 29.97 14.05
N ALA A 14 17.83 30.99 14.86
CA ALA A 14 17.83 30.85 16.30
C ALA A 14 16.72 29.86 16.67
N HIS A 15 17.09 28.66 17.10
CA HIS A 15 16.14 27.72 17.67
C HIS A 15 15.67 28.30 19.02
N ASP A 16 14.37 28.34 19.24
CA ASP A 16 13.80 28.68 20.55
C ASP A 16 14.29 27.66 21.61
N ALA A 17 14.22 28.03 22.89
CA ALA A 17 14.60 27.14 23.98
C ALA A 17 13.81 25.81 23.92
N LEU A 18 14.46 24.69 24.27
CA LEU A 18 13.84 23.36 24.32
C LEU A 18 12.51 23.40 25.07
N ALA A 19 11.49 22.73 24.53
CA ALA A 19 10.20 22.60 25.21
C ALA A 19 10.38 21.80 26.51
N SER A 20 9.99 22.37 27.65
CA SER A 20 10.16 21.72 28.96
C SER A 20 8.98 20.82 29.34
N SER A 21 7.86 20.98 28.63
CA SER A 21 6.61 20.23 28.79
C SER A 21 5.87 20.13 27.46
N CYS A 22 4.90 19.21 27.36
CA CYS A 22 4.07 19.06 26.16
C CYS A 22 3.36 20.37 25.78
N SER A 23 2.81 21.10 26.76
CA SER A 23 2.13 22.38 26.51
C SER A 23 3.04 23.49 25.99
N ASP A 24 4.36 23.39 26.23
CA ASP A 24 5.30 24.40 25.74
C ASP A 24 5.46 24.34 24.22
N LEU A 25 5.21 23.17 23.61
CA LEU A 25 5.26 22.99 22.15
C LEU A 25 4.23 23.86 21.42
N LEU A 26 3.12 24.25 22.06
CA LEU A 26 2.16 25.18 21.44
C LEU A 26 2.79 26.54 21.10
N ASN A 27 3.82 26.95 21.86
CA ASN A 27 4.53 28.21 21.63
C ASN A 27 5.87 28.02 20.90
N TYR A 28 6.22 26.78 20.55
CA TYR A 28 7.46 26.48 19.83
C TYR A 28 7.34 26.94 18.37
N LYS A 29 8.33 27.70 17.91
CA LYS A 29 8.42 28.09 16.50
C LYS A 29 9.10 27.00 15.71
N ALA A 30 8.30 26.10 15.16
CA ALA A 30 8.76 25.09 14.22
C ALA A 30 9.29 25.70 12.91
N LEU A 31 9.80 24.85 12.03
CA LEU A 31 10.29 25.25 10.70
C LEU A 31 9.28 26.11 9.91
N PRO A 32 9.75 27.02 9.04
CA PRO A 32 8.88 27.93 8.30
C PRO A 32 7.71 27.25 7.58
N GLY A 33 6.52 27.86 7.68
CA GLY A 33 5.28 27.31 7.11
C GLY A 33 4.59 26.27 7.98
N THR A 34 5.13 25.98 9.17
CA THR A 34 4.53 25.05 10.14
C THR A 34 3.80 25.82 11.24
N ASP A 35 2.52 25.53 11.41
CA ASP A 35 1.70 26.05 12.50
C ASP A 35 1.33 24.92 13.45
N ILE A 36 1.64 25.10 14.75
CA ILE A 36 1.21 24.19 15.82
C ILE A 36 -0.13 24.70 16.35
N GLU A 37 -1.17 23.90 16.19
CA GLU A 37 -2.55 24.26 16.53
C GLU A 37 -2.93 23.81 17.94
N SER A 38 -2.40 22.67 18.38
CA SER A 38 -2.58 22.18 19.75
C SER A 38 -1.41 21.31 20.20
N ALA A 39 -1.14 21.32 21.51
CA ALA A 39 -0.18 20.41 22.14
C ALA A 39 -0.65 20.10 23.57
N TYR A 40 -0.98 18.83 23.84
CA TYR A 40 -1.45 18.39 25.16
C TYR A 40 -1.12 16.93 25.44
N THR A 41 -1.02 16.58 26.72
CA THR A 41 -0.81 15.19 27.13
C THR A 41 -2.08 14.39 26.89
N ALA A 42 -1.95 13.31 26.13
CA ALA A 42 -3.00 12.36 25.82
C ALA A 42 -2.63 10.96 26.33
N ARG A 43 -3.57 10.04 26.22
CA ARG A 43 -3.40 8.64 26.60
C ARG A 43 -3.88 7.76 25.47
N TYR A 44 -2.99 6.89 25.00
CA TYR A 44 -3.30 5.82 24.08
C TYR A 44 -3.60 4.56 24.90
N VAL A 45 -4.60 3.81 24.47
CA VAL A 45 -4.94 2.50 25.03
C VAL A 45 -5.02 1.54 23.84
N SER A 46 -4.23 0.47 23.90
CA SER A 46 -4.23 -0.56 22.85
C SER A 46 -5.60 -1.20 22.69
N SER A 47 -5.84 -1.76 21.51
CA SER A 47 -7.12 -2.41 21.18
C SER A 47 -7.49 -3.57 22.13
N ASP A 48 -6.51 -4.27 22.69
CA ASP A 48 -6.70 -5.33 23.69
C ASP A 48 -6.86 -4.79 25.14
N GLY A 49 -6.71 -3.48 25.33
CA GLY A 49 -6.82 -2.80 26.62
C GLY A 49 -5.66 -3.05 27.58
N HIS A 50 -4.62 -3.78 27.17
CA HIS A 50 -3.52 -4.18 28.05
C HIS A 50 -2.36 -3.17 28.09
N THR A 51 -2.20 -2.36 27.05
CA THR A 51 -1.16 -1.33 26.95
C THR A 51 -1.77 0.04 27.10
N SER A 52 -1.21 0.87 27.99
CA SER A 52 -1.58 2.27 28.14
C SER A 52 -0.34 3.14 28.12
N ILE A 53 -0.28 4.07 27.17
CA ILE A 53 0.88 4.93 26.95
C ILE A 53 0.44 6.38 27.10
N LEU A 54 1.13 7.14 27.94
CA LEU A 54 1.02 8.58 27.97
C LEU A 54 1.95 9.17 26.91
N TYR A 55 1.42 10.10 26.13
CA TYR A 55 2.17 10.76 25.07
C TYR A 55 1.76 12.23 24.97
N CYS A 56 2.63 13.07 24.41
CA CYS A 56 2.27 14.41 23.99
C CYS A 56 1.68 14.33 22.58
N GLN A 57 0.41 14.72 22.44
CA GLN A 57 -0.26 14.85 21.15
C GLN A 57 -0.08 16.28 20.67
N VAL A 58 0.53 16.43 19.50
CA VAL A 58 0.69 17.72 18.80
C VAL A 58 -0.11 17.64 17.50
N SER A 59 -1.00 18.59 17.28
CA SER A 59 -1.70 18.75 16.00
C SER A 59 -1.27 20.06 15.37
N GLY A 60 -1.12 20.07 14.05
CA GLY A 60 -0.73 21.25 13.32
C GLY A 60 -0.90 21.09 11.82
N SER A 61 -0.40 22.08 11.09
CA SER A 61 -0.40 22.04 9.64
C SER A 61 0.90 22.62 9.06
N VAL A 62 1.27 22.14 7.87
CA VAL A 62 2.42 22.63 7.11
C VAL A 62 1.92 23.16 5.77
N ALA A 63 2.11 24.45 5.52
CA ALA A 63 1.76 25.09 4.26
C ALA A 63 2.61 24.55 3.10
N TYR A 64 1.99 24.37 1.94
CA TYR A 64 2.69 23.96 0.72
C TYR A 64 2.06 24.60 -0.52
N GLY A 65 2.82 24.69 -1.61
CA GLY A 65 2.35 25.23 -2.88
C GLY A 65 1.77 26.64 -2.75
N GLU A 66 0.72 26.90 -3.53
CA GLU A 66 -0.03 28.16 -3.53
C GLU A 66 -1.45 27.97 -2.93
N HIS A 67 -2.29 29.00 -2.99
CA HIS A 67 -3.72 28.95 -2.66
C HIS A 67 -4.09 28.58 -1.21
N GLY A 68 -3.13 28.67 -0.27
CA GLY A 68 -3.38 28.34 1.14
C GLY A 68 -3.54 26.84 1.39
N ASN A 69 -2.93 26.01 0.53
CA ASN A 69 -2.86 24.57 0.73
C ASN A 69 -1.99 24.23 1.94
N SER A 70 -2.41 23.23 2.72
CA SER A 70 -1.65 22.74 3.87
C SER A 70 -1.84 21.24 4.08
N VAL A 71 -0.79 20.58 4.57
CA VAL A 71 -0.85 19.20 5.07
C VAL A 71 -1.15 19.29 6.56
N GLY A 72 -2.32 18.83 6.97
CA GLY A 72 -2.60 18.65 8.39
C GLY A 72 -1.85 17.44 8.91
N PHE A 73 -1.24 17.55 10.08
CA PHE A 73 -0.51 16.46 10.72
C PHE A 73 -0.89 16.29 12.19
N GLU A 74 -0.70 15.07 12.68
CA GLU A 74 -0.55 14.77 14.10
C GLU A 74 0.84 14.19 14.36
N LEU A 75 1.40 14.54 15.51
CA LEU A 75 2.66 14.03 16.02
C LEU A 75 2.44 13.56 17.46
N TRP A 76 2.72 12.28 17.70
CA TRP A 76 2.57 11.61 18.99
C TRP A 76 3.97 11.32 19.55
N LEU A 77 4.29 11.99 20.65
CA LEU A 77 5.60 11.91 21.30
C LEU A 77 5.44 11.08 22.59
N PRO A 78 5.88 9.81 22.65
CA PRO A 78 5.85 9.04 23.89
C PRO A 78 6.67 9.73 24.98
N SER A 79 6.44 9.36 26.24
CA SER A 79 7.26 9.90 27.33
C SER A 79 8.75 9.61 27.12
N PRO A 80 9.66 10.48 27.58
CA PRO A 80 11.10 10.32 27.34
C PRO A 80 11.67 8.96 27.77
N GLU A 81 11.11 8.34 28.80
CA GLU A 81 11.49 7.00 29.26
C GLU A 81 11.03 5.86 28.34
N PHE A 82 10.01 6.09 27.50
CA PHE A 82 9.48 5.10 26.56
C PHE A 82 9.97 5.34 25.12
N TYR A 83 10.45 6.55 24.82
CA TYR A 83 11.00 6.89 23.52
C TYR A 83 12.29 6.13 23.21
N ASN A 84 12.31 5.42 22.08
CA ASN A 84 13.43 4.57 21.67
C ASN A 84 14.44 5.27 20.73
N ASN A 85 14.37 6.60 20.58
CA ASN A 85 15.15 7.41 19.63
C ASN A 85 14.84 7.18 18.14
N ARG A 86 13.70 6.55 17.81
CA ARG A 86 13.27 6.32 16.43
C ARG A 86 12.04 7.15 16.10
N PHE A 87 12.00 7.63 14.87
CA PHE A 87 10.87 8.35 14.31
C PHE A 87 10.17 7.49 13.25
N MET A 88 8.85 7.43 13.29
CA MET A 88 8.02 6.70 12.34
C MET A 88 7.00 7.64 11.71
N VAL A 89 6.85 7.57 10.39
CA VAL A 89 5.78 8.25 9.66
C VAL A 89 4.86 7.21 9.04
N VAL A 90 3.55 7.33 9.27
CA VAL A 90 2.55 6.45 8.69
C VAL A 90 1.96 7.05 7.41
N GLY A 91 1.69 6.19 6.43
CA GLY A 91 1.02 6.57 5.19
C GLY A 91 -0.51 6.62 5.31
N ASN A 92 -1.18 6.74 4.16
CA ASN A 92 -2.65 6.80 4.06
C ASN A 92 -3.24 5.63 3.25
N GLY A 93 -4.56 5.59 3.10
CA GLY A 93 -5.28 4.65 2.25
C GLY A 93 -6.27 5.35 1.31
N GLY A 94 -6.63 4.69 0.19
CA GLY A 94 -7.57 5.23 -0.80
C GLY A 94 -7.20 6.64 -1.28
N PHE A 95 -8.20 7.49 -1.49
CA PHE A 95 -8.00 8.91 -1.79
C PHE A 95 -7.50 9.74 -0.60
N ALA A 96 -7.20 9.13 0.56
CA ALA A 96 -6.70 9.78 1.76
C ALA A 96 -7.62 10.93 2.26
N GLY A 97 -7.04 11.93 2.91
CA GLY A 97 -7.77 13.05 3.49
C GLY A 97 -8.06 12.92 5.00
N THR A 98 -7.56 11.85 5.63
CA THR A 98 -7.61 11.57 7.07
C THR A 98 -6.27 11.05 7.58
N ILE A 99 -6.00 11.29 8.85
CA ILE A 99 -4.81 10.80 9.55
C ILE A 99 -5.11 9.40 10.11
N ASP A 100 -4.29 8.41 9.79
CA ASP A 100 -4.44 7.03 10.25
C ASP A 100 -3.92 6.85 11.68
N THR A 101 -4.74 7.24 12.65
CA THR A 101 -4.42 7.16 14.08
C THR A 101 -4.30 5.73 14.60
N ASP A 102 -4.94 4.75 13.95
CA ASP A 102 -4.82 3.33 14.31
C ASP A 102 -3.41 2.82 14.00
N SER A 103 -2.90 3.12 12.81
CA SER A 103 -1.50 2.82 12.47
C SER A 103 -0.55 3.60 13.37
N MET A 104 -0.83 4.89 13.66
CA MET A 104 0.02 5.67 14.58
C MET A 104 0.12 5.02 15.96
N GLY A 105 -1.00 4.53 16.51
CA GLY A 105 -1.05 3.83 17.79
C GLY A 105 -0.18 2.59 17.84
N LYS A 106 -0.24 1.74 16.80
CA LYS A 106 0.60 0.54 16.70
C LYS A 106 2.11 0.86 16.68
N GLN A 107 2.49 1.98 16.08
CA GLN A 107 3.89 2.43 16.08
C GLN A 107 4.26 3.06 17.43
N LEU A 108 3.34 3.78 18.07
CA LEU A 108 3.56 4.35 19.40
C LEU A 108 3.81 3.24 20.42
N GLU A 109 3.07 2.12 20.33
CA GLU A 109 3.27 0.91 21.18
C GLU A 109 4.70 0.35 21.12
N GLN A 110 5.43 0.59 20.03
CA GLN A 110 6.81 0.14 19.85
C GLN A 110 7.85 1.17 20.34
N GLY A 111 7.40 2.30 20.91
CA GLY A 111 8.24 3.35 21.49
C GLY A 111 8.73 4.41 20.50
N PHE A 112 8.16 4.47 19.30
CA PHE A 112 8.48 5.51 18.32
C PHE A 112 7.85 6.86 18.69
N ALA A 113 8.52 7.95 18.32
CA ALA A 113 7.79 9.18 18.03
C ALA A 113 7.12 9.00 16.67
N VAL A 114 5.83 9.31 16.56
CA VAL A 114 5.03 8.93 15.38
C VAL A 114 4.30 10.12 14.78
N THR A 115 4.36 10.27 13.46
CA THR A 115 3.58 11.26 12.72
C THR A 115 2.70 10.61 11.66
N GLY A 116 1.52 11.20 11.45
CA GLY A 116 0.64 10.91 10.32
C GLY A 116 0.06 12.22 9.78
N GLY A 117 -0.29 12.23 8.49
CA GLY A 117 -0.79 13.41 7.79
C GLY A 117 -2.06 13.12 6.99
N ASP A 118 -2.77 14.17 6.61
CA ASP A 118 -4.04 14.06 5.84
C ASP A 118 -3.84 14.01 4.32
N SER A 119 -2.60 13.85 3.84
CA SER A 119 -2.26 13.88 2.41
C SER A 119 -2.46 15.23 1.70
N GLY A 120 -2.57 16.34 2.44
CA GLY A 120 -2.66 17.69 1.88
C GLY A 120 -4.07 18.12 1.48
N HIS A 121 -5.09 17.35 1.84
CA HIS A 121 -6.48 17.69 1.63
C HIS A 121 -7.36 17.02 2.70
N LYS A 122 -8.66 17.33 2.73
CA LYS A 122 -9.59 16.74 3.72
C LYS A 122 -10.60 15.84 3.04
N GLU A 123 -10.76 14.62 3.54
CA GLU A 123 -11.75 13.64 3.07
C GLU A 123 -13.18 14.22 3.07
N ALA A 124 -13.48 15.05 4.07
CA ALA A 124 -14.77 15.72 4.20
C ALA A 124 -15.14 16.63 3.00
N LYS A 125 -14.16 17.04 2.20
CA LYS A 125 -14.36 17.83 0.97
C LYS A 125 -14.50 16.95 -0.29
N ASN A 126 -14.22 15.64 -0.16
CA ASN A 126 -14.08 14.70 -1.27
C ASN A 126 -15.10 13.55 -1.21
N GLY A 127 -16.28 13.77 -0.63
CA GLY A 127 -17.33 12.75 -0.56
C GLY A 127 -17.34 11.89 0.70
N ASN A 128 -16.65 12.32 1.78
CA ASN A 128 -16.64 11.62 3.07
C ASN A 128 -16.28 10.12 2.93
N GLY A 129 -15.23 9.83 2.16
CA GLY A 129 -14.67 8.49 2.02
C GLY A 129 -15.29 7.62 0.94
N THR A 130 -16.40 8.05 0.34
CA THR A 130 -17.05 7.33 -0.76
C THR A 130 -17.38 8.28 -1.89
N THR A 131 -16.53 8.32 -2.92
CA THR A 131 -16.85 9.10 -4.12
C THR A 131 -17.83 8.35 -5.02
N THR A 132 -18.49 9.09 -5.90
CA THR A 132 -19.38 8.53 -6.92
C THR A 132 -19.16 9.17 -8.28
N SER A 133 -19.56 8.48 -9.35
CA SER A 133 -19.55 9.04 -10.70
C SER A 133 -20.40 10.32 -10.78
N GLY A 134 -19.88 11.36 -11.42
CA GLY A 134 -20.49 12.68 -11.52
C GLY A 134 -20.21 13.62 -10.35
N GLN A 135 -19.51 13.14 -9.32
CA GLN A 135 -19.14 13.96 -8.17
C GLN A 135 -17.90 14.82 -8.45
N TYR A 136 -17.98 16.10 -8.08
CA TYR A 136 -16.81 16.97 -8.04
C TYR A 136 -15.89 16.59 -6.88
N VAL A 137 -14.62 16.37 -7.17
CA VAL A 137 -13.58 15.98 -6.21
C VAL A 137 -12.48 17.07 -6.21
N PRO A 138 -12.52 18.03 -5.26
CA PRO A 138 -11.67 19.21 -5.28
C PRO A 138 -10.17 18.94 -5.44
N PHE A 139 -9.60 17.99 -4.69
CA PHE A 139 -8.16 17.76 -4.73
C PHE A 139 -7.66 17.26 -6.09
N LEU A 140 -8.51 16.55 -6.86
CA LEU A 140 -8.20 16.10 -8.23
C LEU A 140 -8.27 17.23 -9.27
N ASN A 141 -8.77 18.41 -8.89
CA ASN A 141 -8.84 19.61 -9.72
C ASN A 141 -7.77 20.64 -9.35
N ASP A 142 -6.94 20.35 -8.35
CA ASP A 142 -5.77 21.15 -7.97
C ASP A 142 -4.52 20.28 -8.15
N VAL A 143 -3.63 20.72 -9.04
CA VAL A 143 -2.41 19.97 -9.39
C VAL A 143 -1.49 19.80 -8.18
N GLU A 144 -1.39 20.82 -7.32
CA GLU A 144 -0.55 20.76 -6.12
C GLU A 144 -1.16 19.81 -5.08
N GLN A 145 -2.48 19.82 -4.88
CA GLN A 145 -3.13 18.85 -3.98
C GLN A 145 -3.07 17.42 -4.52
N THR A 146 -3.26 17.23 -5.83
CA THR A 146 -3.14 15.93 -6.49
C THR A 146 -1.72 15.37 -6.32
N LYS A 147 -0.70 16.21 -6.51
CA LYS A 147 0.70 15.81 -6.33
C LYS A 147 1.05 15.59 -4.86
N ALA A 148 0.53 16.41 -3.96
CA ALA A 148 0.74 16.26 -2.52
C ALA A 148 0.21 14.92 -2.01
N TRP A 149 -0.93 14.46 -2.51
CA TRP A 149 -1.56 13.22 -2.05
C TRP A 149 -0.63 12.01 -2.04
N ILE A 150 0.09 11.74 -3.13
CA ILE A 150 1.00 10.58 -3.22
C ILE A 150 2.47 10.96 -3.13
N HIS A 151 2.91 12.04 -3.80
CA HIS A 151 4.33 12.31 -3.92
C HIS A 151 4.92 13.13 -2.76
N GLU A 152 4.23 14.17 -2.30
CA GLU A 152 4.89 15.20 -1.49
C GLU A 152 4.42 15.27 -0.04
N SER A 153 3.17 14.93 0.30
CA SER A 153 2.58 15.24 1.61
C SER A 153 3.36 14.66 2.78
N ILE A 154 3.81 13.41 2.66
CA ILE A 154 4.65 12.77 3.67
C ILE A 154 5.97 13.54 3.83
N ALA A 155 6.63 13.88 2.72
CA ALA A 155 7.88 14.62 2.74
C ALA A 155 7.72 16.03 3.34
N ILE A 156 6.64 16.73 2.99
CA ILE A 156 6.30 18.08 3.46
C ILE A 156 6.26 18.13 4.99
N MET A 157 5.62 17.16 5.64
CA MET A 157 5.48 17.17 7.11
C MET A 157 6.67 16.54 7.86
N THR A 158 7.55 15.82 7.17
CA THR A 158 8.59 14.99 7.80
C THR A 158 9.63 15.83 8.55
N ASP A 159 10.24 16.84 7.90
CA ASP A 159 11.25 17.67 8.56
C ASP A 159 10.67 18.60 9.65
N PRO A 160 9.50 19.25 9.45
CA PRO A 160 8.82 19.97 10.53
C PRO A 160 8.56 19.14 11.77
N THR A 161 8.10 17.90 11.62
CA THR A 161 7.83 17.02 12.77
C THR A 161 9.12 16.53 13.43
N ARG A 162 10.21 16.28 12.68
CA ARG A 162 11.54 16.03 13.26
C ARG A 162 12.08 17.20 14.07
N ASP A 163 11.85 18.42 13.61
CA ASP A 163 12.26 19.63 14.34
C ASP A 163 11.53 19.71 15.70
N ILE A 164 10.22 19.48 15.70
CA ILE A 164 9.42 19.41 16.93
C ILE A 164 9.91 18.28 17.85
N ILE A 165 10.21 17.09 17.31
CA ILE A 165 10.79 15.97 18.06
C ILE A 165 12.12 16.37 18.70
N SER A 166 12.98 17.05 17.93
CA SER A 166 14.30 17.51 18.39
C SER A 166 14.18 18.51 19.53
N SER A 167 13.22 19.43 19.44
CA SER A 167 12.91 20.40 20.50
C SER A 167 12.38 19.73 21.78
N PHE A 168 11.55 18.68 21.64
CA PHE A 168 10.94 18.00 22.77
C PHE A 168 11.90 17.07 23.52
N TYR A 169 12.72 16.28 22.82
CA TYR A 169 13.65 15.33 23.45
C TYR A 169 15.08 15.87 23.62
N GLY A 170 15.37 17.07 23.09
CA GLY A 170 16.71 17.66 23.12
C GLY A 170 17.73 17.03 22.15
N SER A 171 17.28 16.15 21.26
CA SER A 171 18.11 15.55 20.20
C SER A 171 17.25 15.07 19.04
N SER A 172 17.80 15.09 17.84
CA SER A 172 17.12 14.57 16.65
C SER A 172 16.97 13.05 16.70
N PRO A 173 15.92 12.48 16.09
CA PRO A 173 15.78 11.04 15.96
C PRO A 173 17.03 10.40 15.37
N LYS A 174 17.45 9.26 15.93
CA LYS A 174 18.60 8.51 15.43
C LYS A 174 18.31 7.83 14.09
N TYR A 175 17.07 7.37 13.92
CA TYR A 175 16.59 6.72 12.70
C TYR A 175 15.20 7.23 12.34
N SER A 176 14.93 7.34 11.04
CA SER A 176 13.62 7.68 10.47
C SER A 176 13.08 6.54 9.62
N TYR A 177 11.85 6.13 9.91
CA TYR A 177 11.15 5.06 9.22
C TYR A 177 9.83 5.54 8.62
N PHE A 178 9.43 4.93 7.52
CA PHE A 178 8.10 5.06 6.95
C PHE A 178 7.41 3.71 6.91
N SER A 179 6.11 3.68 7.22
CA SER A 179 5.27 2.50 7.12
C SER A 179 3.93 2.85 6.48
N GLY A 180 3.67 2.29 5.31
CA GLY A 180 2.40 2.51 4.61
C GLY A 180 1.98 1.30 3.80
N CYS A 181 0.67 1.17 3.57
CA CYS A 181 0.11 0.15 2.71
C CYS A 181 -0.93 0.75 1.76
N SER A 182 -1.16 0.14 0.59
CA SER A 182 -2.07 0.67 -0.43
C SER A 182 -1.56 2.00 -1.02
N THR A 183 -2.32 3.09 -0.90
CA THR A 183 -1.85 4.47 -1.13
C THR A 183 -0.60 4.78 -0.33
N GLY A 184 -0.50 4.32 0.93
CA GLY A 184 0.71 4.42 1.73
C GLY A 184 1.88 3.64 1.13
N GLY A 185 1.62 2.51 0.48
CA GLY A 185 2.63 1.83 -0.32
C GLY A 185 3.07 2.68 -1.51
N ALA A 186 2.14 3.35 -2.20
CA ALA A 186 2.46 4.30 -3.27
C ALA A 186 3.32 5.48 -2.77
N GLN A 187 2.97 6.05 -1.61
CA GLN A 187 3.74 7.09 -0.93
C GLN A 187 5.16 6.57 -0.58
N GLY A 188 5.30 5.33 -0.11
CA GLY A 188 6.60 4.72 0.16
C GLY A 188 7.51 4.65 -1.08
N PHE A 189 6.96 4.27 -2.23
CA PHE A 189 7.70 4.31 -3.50
C PHE A 189 8.04 5.75 -3.92
N ALA A 190 7.11 6.70 -3.74
CA ALA A 190 7.36 8.10 -4.03
C ALA A 190 8.49 8.69 -3.17
N LEU A 191 8.53 8.34 -1.88
CA LEU A 191 9.58 8.73 -0.96
C LEU A 191 10.95 8.19 -1.40
N ALA A 192 11.03 6.90 -1.73
CA ALA A 192 12.27 6.32 -2.24
C ALA A 192 12.74 6.98 -3.55
N GLN A 193 11.80 7.33 -4.43
CA GLN A 193 12.11 7.87 -5.76
C GLN A 193 12.45 9.37 -5.75
N TYR A 194 11.69 10.18 -5.00
CA TYR A 194 11.77 11.65 -5.06
C TYR A 194 12.38 12.28 -3.81
N HIS A 195 12.29 11.60 -2.66
CA HIS A 195 12.72 12.12 -1.35
C HIS A 195 13.69 11.17 -0.67
N ALA A 196 14.61 10.64 -1.46
CA ALA A 196 15.47 9.51 -1.11
C ALA A 196 16.18 9.63 0.24
N GLN A 197 16.53 10.84 0.71
CA GLN A 197 17.30 11.00 1.96
C GLN A 197 16.45 11.10 3.22
N LEU A 198 15.12 11.11 3.11
CA LEU A 198 14.28 11.29 4.28
C LEU A 198 14.28 10.06 5.18
N PHE A 199 14.20 8.83 4.64
CA PHE A 199 13.97 7.66 5.47
C PHE A 199 15.08 6.63 5.37
N ASP A 200 15.56 6.15 6.50
CA ASP A 200 16.51 5.05 6.59
C ASP A 200 15.86 3.71 6.24
N GLY A 201 14.58 3.57 6.58
CA GLY A 201 13.78 2.38 6.29
C GLY A 201 12.38 2.72 5.78
N ILE A 202 11.94 2.04 4.73
CA ILE A 202 10.59 2.16 4.14
C ILE A 202 9.93 0.79 4.12
N TYR A 203 8.77 0.67 4.76
CA TYR A 203 7.83 -0.43 4.52
C TYR A 203 6.71 0.04 3.57
N ALA A 204 6.54 -0.66 2.45
CA ALA A 204 5.50 -0.41 1.46
C ALA A 204 4.70 -1.69 1.18
N GLY A 205 3.59 -1.87 1.88
CA GLY A 205 2.66 -2.97 1.65
C GLY A 205 1.69 -2.70 0.51
N SER A 206 1.32 -3.75 -0.24
CA SER A 206 0.34 -3.69 -1.34
C SER A 206 0.42 -2.39 -2.16
N PRO A 207 1.57 -2.06 -2.79
CA PRO A 207 1.81 -0.71 -3.25
C PRO A 207 0.98 -0.35 -4.49
N GLY A 208 0.18 0.71 -4.37
CA GLY A 208 -0.55 1.34 -5.48
C GLY A 208 0.32 2.29 -6.31
N ASN A 209 1.63 2.05 -6.45
CA ASN A 209 2.57 3.03 -7.02
C ASN A 209 2.43 3.26 -8.54
N TRP A 210 1.66 2.42 -9.24
CA TRP A 210 1.17 2.71 -10.60
C TRP A 210 -0.31 3.06 -10.57
N TYR A 211 -0.64 4.10 -9.79
CA TYR A 211 -1.99 4.41 -9.36
C TYR A 211 -2.94 4.63 -10.54
N THR A 212 -2.49 5.33 -11.60
CA THR A 212 -3.31 5.57 -12.79
C THR A 212 -3.74 4.27 -13.47
N HIS A 213 -2.83 3.33 -13.67
CA HIS A 213 -3.12 2.06 -14.33
C HIS A 213 -3.83 1.07 -13.40
N LEU A 214 -3.66 1.19 -12.08
CA LEU A 214 -4.52 0.53 -11.11
C LEU A 214 -5.99 0.96 -11.29
N MET A 215 -6.26 2.26 -11.47
CA MET A 215 -7.63 2.74 -11.75
C MET A 215 -8.18 2.15 -13.05
N LEU A 216 -7.34 2.04 -14.09
CA LEU A 216 -7.74 1.40 -15.34
C LEU A 216 -8.03 -0.09 -15.18
N SER A 217 -7.37 -0.77 -14.24
CA SER A 217 -7.71 -2.14 -13.87
C SER A 217 -9.09 -2.23 -13.22
N PHE A 218 -9.42 -1.31 -12.29
CA PHE A 218 -10.74 -1.26 -11.68
C PHE A 218 -11.81 -1.04 -12.75
N LEU A 219 -11.61 -0.06 -13.63
CA LEU A 219 -12.51 0.23 -14.74
C LEU A 219 -12.72 -0.97 -15.66
N TRP A 220 -11.62 -1.62 -16.06
CA TRP A 220 -11.66 -2.79 -16.91
C TRP A 220 -12.50 -3.91 -16.29
N ASN A 221 -12.25 -4.22 -15.02
CA ASN A 221 -12.97 -5.28 -14.33
C ASN A 221 -14.47 -4.96 -14.23
N GLY A 222 -14.82 -3.76 -13.76
CA GLY A 222 -16.22 -3.33 -13.61
C GLY A 222 -17.00 -3.35 -14.93
N ILE A 223 -16.42 -2.89 -16.04
CA ILE A 223 -17.06 -2.94 -17.37
C ILE A 223 -17.29 -4.38 -17.83
N HIS A 224 -16.32 -5.28 -17.60
CA HIS A 224 -16.41 -6.68 -18.04
C HIS A 224 -17.35 -7.53 -17.18
N THR A 225 -17.77 -7.06 -16.00
CA THR A 225 -18.61 -7.81 -15.06
C THR A 225 -20.04 -7.25 -14.95
N MET A 226 -20.44 -6.36 -15.86
CA MET A 226 -21.79 -5.79 -15.82
C MET A 226 -22.89 -6.81 -16.19
N LYS A 227 -24.07 -6.64 -15.59
CA LYS A 227 -25.31 -7.34 -15.95
C LYS A 227 -25.15 -8.88 -15.88
N ASP A 228 -25.37 -9.58 -16.99
CA ASP A 228 -25.33 -11.04 -17.03
C ASP A 228 -23.92 -11.64 -17.13
N ALA A 229 -22.90 -10.78 -17.11
CA ALA A 229 -21.49 -11.14 -17.01
C ALA A 229 -20.99 -11.16 -15.54
N PHE A 230 -21.75 -10.60 -14.60
CA PHE A 230 -21.44 -10.50 -13.16
C PHE A 230 -21.24 -11.87 -12.51
N LEU A 231 -20.17 -12.02 -11.72
CA LEU A 231 -19.86 -13.19 -10.91
C LEU A 231 -20.33 -12.93 -9.47
N ASP A 232 -21.50 -13.46 -9.12
CA ASP A 232 -21.97 -13.40 -7.74
C ASP A 232 -21.02 -14.13 -6.75
N GLN A 233 -21.13 -13.82 -5.46
CA GLN A 233 -20.23 -14.39 -4.45
C GLN A 233 -20.23 -15.92 -4.44
N ALA A 234 -21.38 -16.55 -4.69
CA ALA A 234 -21.47 -18.01 -4.79
C ALA A 234 -20.62 -18.54 -5.96
N THR A 235 -20.63 -17.84 -7.09
CA THR A 235 -19.80 -18.15 -8.26
C THR A 235 -18.31 -17.95 -7.96
N LEU A 236 -17.93 -16.86 -7.29
CA LEU A 236 -16.54 -16.59 -6.89
C LEU A 236 -16.02 -17.65 -5.92
N ASN A 237 -16.83 -18.03 -4.92
CA ASN A 237 -16.51 -19.09 -3.97
C ASN A 237 -16.30 -20.43 -4.68
N ALA A 238 -17.26 -20.84 -5.52
CA ALA A 238 -17.17 -22.10 -6.26
C ALA A 238 -15.99 -22.15 -7.25
N THR A 239 -15.61 -20.99 -7.80
CA THR A 239 -14.41 -20.86 -8.65
C THR A 239 -13.15 -21.08 -7.83
N THR A 240 -13.06 -20.44 -6.66
CA THR A 240 -11.94 -20.60 -5.74
C THR A 240 -11.80 -22.06 -5.29
N ASP A 241 -12.90 -22.71 -4.93
CA ASP A 241 -12.90 -24.11 -4.47
C ASP A 241 -12.27 -25.03 -5.51
N LYS A 242 -12.66 -24.88 -6.79
CA LYS A 242 -12.09 -25.67 -7.89
C LYS A 242 -10.62 -25.38 -8.15
N VAL A 243 -10.20 -24.13 -7.95
CA VAL A 243 -8.80 -23.73 -8.05
C VAL A 243 -7.98 -24.36 -6.93
N LEU A 244 -8.46 -24.31 -5.68
CA LEU A 244 -7.81 -24.92 -4.54
C LEU A 244 -7.72 -26.45 -4.66
N ASP A 245 -8.80 -27.11 -5.09
CA ASP A 245 -8.80 -28.55 -5.37
C ASP A 245 -7.69 -28.97 -6.35
N ALA A 246 -7.33 -28.08 -7.29
CA ALA A 246 -6.28 -28.34 -8.28
C ALA A 246 -4.89 -27.92 -7.83
N CYS A 247 -4.77 -26.95 -6.91
CA CYS A 247 -3.54 -26.20 -6.70
C CYS A 247 -3.05 -26.08 -5.25
N ASP A 248 -3.82 -26.51 -4.24
CA ASP A 248 -3.41 -26.52 -2.83
C ASP A 248 -2.12 -27.33 -2.64
N GLU A 249 -2.12 -28.60 -3.06
CA GLU A 249 -1.01 -29.52 -2.79
C GLU A 249 0.27 -29.29 -3.64
N ILE A 250 0.36 -28.20 -4.44
CA ILE A 250 1.54 -27.94 -5.30
C ILE A 250 2.79 -27.57 -4.50
N ASP A 251 2.63 -27.07 -3.28
CA ASP A 251 3.72 -26.78 -2.35
C ASP A 251 4.03 -27.97 -1.40
N GLY A 252 3.27 -29.07 -1.54
CA GLY A 252 3.44 -30.32 -0.78
C GLY A 252 2.66 -30.37 0.53
N VAL A 253 1.76 -29.42 0.78
CA VAL A 253 0.87 -29.39 1.96
C VAL A 253 -0.58 -29.28 1.49
N LYS A 254 -1.50 -29.93 2.20
CA LYS A 254 -2.95 -29.75 2.00
C LYS A 254 -3.52 -28.92 3.13
N ASP A 255 -3.30 -27.61 3.08
CA ASP A 255 -3.79 -26.67 4.11
C ASP A 255 -4.73 -25.60 3.53
N GLY A 256 -5.19 -25.82 2.30
CA GLY A 256 -6.02 -24.91 1.53
C GLY A 256 -5.24 -23.66 1.11
N LEU A 257 -3.91 -23.73 1.00
CA LEU A 257 -3.05 -22.62 0.63
C LEU A 257 -2.37 -22.90 -0.70
N ILE A 258 -2.18 -21.85 -1.47
CA ILE A 258 -1.34 -21.82 -2.66
C ILE A 258 -0.20 -20.86 -2.33
N GLU A 259 0.95 -21.41 -1.96
CA GLU A 259 2.14 -20.63 -1.62
C GLU A 259 2.58 -19.72 -2.79
N ASN A 260 2.51 -20.24 -4.03
CA ASN A 260 2.82 -19.50 -5.24
C ASN A 260 1.88 -19.87 -6.40
N PRO A 261 0.86 -19.06 -6.69
CA PRO A 261 -0.12 -19.34 -7.74
C PRO A 261 0.46 -19.27 -9.16
N LEU A 262 1.70 -18.80 -9.36
CA LEU A 262 2.35 -18.86 -10.68
C LEU A 262 2.73 -20.29 -11.08
N ASN A 263 2.81 -21.22 -10.11
CA ASN A 263 3.09 -22.64 -10.36
C ASN A 263 1.80 -23.46 -10.57
N CYS A 264 0.63 -22.87 -10.35
CA CYS A 264 -0.66 -23.51 -10.55
C CYS A 264 -1.04 -23.52 -12.04
N HIS A 265 -1.26 -24.71 -12.60
CA HIS A 265 -1.62 -24.91 -14.01
C HIS A 265 -3.08 -25.35 -14.17
N PHE A 266 -3.99 -24.72 -13.42
CA PHE A 266 -5.43 -24.98 -13.51
C PHE A 266 -5.99 -24.52 -14.87
N ASP A 267 -6.71 -25.41 -15.56
CA ASP A 267 -7.41 -25.09 -16.81
C ASP A 267 -8.76 -24.45 -16.51
N ILE A 268 -8.81 -23.13 -16.63
CA ILE A 268 -10.03 -22.34 -16.39
C ILE A 268 -11.18 -22.68 -17.34
N GLU A 269 -10.91 -23.29 -18.51
CA GLU A 269 -11.97 -23.67 -19.45
C GLU A 269 -12.86 -24.79 -18.86
N THR A 270 -12.34 -25.56 -17.90
CA THR A 270 -13.11 -26.58 -17.17
C THR A 270 -14.26 -26.00 -16.33
N LEU A 271 -14.25 -24.68 -16.09
CA LEU A 271 -15.34 -23.97 -15.42
C LEU A 271 -16.54 -23.74 -16.35
N ALA A 272 -16.40 -23.87 -17.68
CA ALA A 272 -17.48 -23.56 -18.61
C ALA A 272 -18.67 -24.51 -18.49
N CYS A 273 -19.88 -23.97 -18.59
CA CYS A 273 -21.07 -24.81 -18.65
C CYS A 273 -21.13 -25.63 -19.93
N SER A 274 -21.48 -26.91 -19.80
CA SER A 274 -21.90 -27.73 -20.95
C SER A 274 -23.13 -27.12 -21.61
N ALA A 275 -23.29 -27.29 -22.92
CA ALA A 275 -24.44 -26.75 -23.67
C ALA A 275 -25.81 -27.22 -23.16
N THR A 276 -25.85 -28.26 -22.32
CA THR A 276 -27.06 -28.86 -21.73
C THR A 276 -27.28 -28.52 -20.26
N ALA A 277 -26.39 -27.77 -19.62
CA ALA A 277 -26.55 -27.38 -18.22
C ALA A 277 -27.60 -26.26 -18.09
N ASN A 278 -28.60 -26.46 -17.23
CA ASN A 278 -29.56 -25.40 -16.89
C ASN A 278 -28.82 -24.25 -16.20
N LEU A 279 -28.88 -23.06 -16.81
CA LEU A 279 -28.16 -21.86 -16.37
C LEU A 279 -28.92 -21.06 -15.30
N ASP A 280 -30.12 -21.48 -14.89
CA ASP A 280 -30.99 -20.72 -14.00
C ASP A 280 -30.97 -21.26 -12.56
N GLY A 281 -30.49 -20.45 -11.62
CA GLY A 281 -30.53 -20.70 -10.17
C GLY A 281 -29.22 -20.41 -9.43
N ASN A 282 -29.30 -20.24 -8.10
CA ASN A 282 -28.19 -19.90 -7.18
C ASN A 282 -27.18 -21.04 -6.93
N ASN A 283 -27.27 -22.16 -7.65
CA ASN A 283 -26.45 -23.35 -7.43
C ASN A 283 -25.72 -23.76 -8.71
N ARG A 284 -24.97 -22.81 -9.29
CA ARG A 284 -24.26 -23.01 -10.57
C ARG A 284 -22.95 -23.76 -10.34
N THR A 285 -22.85 -24.95 -10.91
CA THR A 285 -21.62 -25.77 -10.90
C THR A 285 -20.62 -25.38 -12.00
N CYS A 286 -20.97 -24.40 -12.84
CA CYS A 286 -20.23 -23.95 -14.02
C CYS A 286 -20.58 -22.51 -14.42
N LEU A 287 -19.79 -21.90 -15.33
CA LEU A 287 -19.89 -20.52 -15.80
C LEU A 287 -20.50 -20.43 -17.20
N SER A 288 -21.40 -19.47 -17.41
CA SER A 288 -21.88 -19.10 -18.74
C SER A 288 -20.75 -18.51 -19.60
N SER A 289 -20.91 -18.45 -20.91
CA SER A 289 -19.90 -17.85 -21.81
C SER A 289 -19.56 -16.41 -21.44
N LYS A 290 -20.53 -15.63 -20.95
CA LYS A 290 -20.32 -14.24 -20.52
C LYS A 290 -19.50 -14.16 -19.23
N ARG A 291 -19.89 -14.91 -18.20
CA ARG A 291 -19.15 -15.02 -16.93
C ARG A 291 -17.72 -15.55 -17.13
N MET A 292 -17.55 -16.49 -18.06
CA MET A 292 -16.24 -16.99 -18.45
C MET A 292 -15.37 -15.89 -19.08
N GLN A 293 -15.95 -15.02 -19.92
CA GLN A 293 -15.22 -13.87 -20.47
C GLN A 293 -14.83 -12.87 -19.39
N SER A 294 -15.71 -12.59 -18.43
CA SER A 294 -15.42 -11.73 -17.28
C SER A 294 -14.27 -12.27 -16.43
N LEU A 295 -14.31 -13.56 -16.08
CA LEU A 295 -13.25 -14.20 -15.32
C LEU A 295 -11.89 -14.12 -16.05
N LYS A 296 -11.88 -14.38 -17.36
CA LYS A 296 -10.69 -14.21 -18.20
C LYS A 296 -10.20 -12.76 -18.21
N ALA A 297 -11.10 -11.80 -18.34
CA ALA A 297 -10.77 -10.38 -18.34
C ALA A 297 -10.07 -9.98 -17.03
N ILE A 298 -10.55 -10.47 -15.87
CA ILE A 298 -9.96 -10.20 -14.55
C ILE A 298 -8.57 -10.86 -14.41
N TYR A 299 -8.41 -12.13 -14.78
CA TYR A 299 -7.11 -12.83 -14.66
C TYR A 299 -6.03 -12.28 -15.59
N TYR A 300 -6.40 -11.86 -16.80
CA TYR A 300 -5.45 -11.34 -17.77
C TYR A 300 -5.15 -9.85 -17.59
N GLY A 301 -6.07 -9.10 -16.97
CA GLY A 301 -5.98 -7.66 -16.75
C GLY A 301 -6.22 -6.85 -18.03
N PRO A 302 -6.29 -5.51 -17.92
CA PRO A 302 -6.51 -4.63 -19.06
C PRO A 302 -5.39 -4.72 -20.08
N ARG A 303 -5.77 -4.75 -21.36
CA ARG A 303 -4.85 -4.83 -22.50
C ARG A 303 -5.31 -3.90 -23.60
N ASN A 304 -4.33 -3.34 -24.31
CA ASN A 304 -4.60 -2.58 -25.52
C ASN A 304 -5.22 -3.53 -26.57
N PRO A 305 -6.45 -3.27 -27.06
CA PRO A 305 -7.18 -4.23 -27.91
C PRO A 305 -6.55 -4.42 -29.29
N ARG A 306 -5.77 -3.44 -29.77
CA ARG A 306 -5.09 -3.49 -31.07
C ARG A 306 -3.73 -4.21 -31.02
N THR A 307 -2.96 -4.00 -29.95
CA THR A 307 -1.58 -4.51 -29.84
C THR A 307 -1.43 -5.71 -28.92
N GLY A 308 -2.43 -5.98 -28.05
CA GLY A 308 -2.36 -7.00 -27.01
C GLY A 308 -1.44 -6.65 -25.82
N THR A 309 -0.81 -5.47 -25.84
CA THR A 309 0.11 -5.01 -24.81
C THR A 309 -0.61 -4.87 -23.46
N PRO A 310 -0.09 -5.46 -22.36
CA PRO A 310 -0.67 -5.26 -21.04
C PRO A 310 -0.64 -3.79 -20.60
N ILE A 311 -1.79 -3.30 -20.11
CA ILE A 311 -1.91 -1.98 -19.49
C ILE A 311 -1.62 -2.13 -17.99
N TYR A 312 -2.25 -3.09 -17.33
CA TYR A 312 -1.97 -3.43 -15.93
C TYR A 312 -2.06 -4.96 -15.77
N PRO A 313 -1.34 -5.58 -14.81
CA PRO A 313 -1.46 -7.02 -14.60
C PRO A 313 -2.87 -7.41 -14.13
N GLY A 314 -3.29 -8.63 -14.45
CA GLY A 314 -4.51 -9.21 -13.88
C GLY A 314 -4.28 -9.99 -12.59
N PHE A 315 -5.38 -10.45 -12.00
CA PHE A 315 -5.42 -11.20 -10.74
C PHE A 315 -4.97 -12.65 -10.91
N LYS A 316 -4.84 -13.39 -9.81
CA LYS A 316 -4.21 -14.71 -9.79
C LYS A 316 -5.09 -15.72 -9.06
N PHE A 317 -4.81 -16.99 -9.34
CA PHE A 317 -5.52 -18.11 -8.76
C PHE A 317 -5.55 -18.05 -7.23
N GLY A 318 -6.72 -18.30 -6.67
CA GLY A 318 -7.03 -18.29 -5.24
C GLY A 318 -7.54 -16.93 -4.72
N SER A 319 -7.48 -15.86 -5.53
CA SER A 319 -7.96 -14.53 -5.13
C SER A 319 -9.46 -14.33 -5.36
N GLU A 320 -10.17 -15.33 -5.89
CA GLU A 320 -11.47 -15.10 -6.54
C GLU A 320 -12.54 -14.69 -5.53
N ARG A 321 -12.55 -15.26 -4.32
CA ARG A 321 -13.50 -14.88 -3.26
C ARG A 321 -13.48 -13.39 -2.92
N GLU A 322 -12.36 -12.72 -3.11
CA GLU A 322 -12.15 -11.33 -2.73
C GLU A 322 -12.52 -10.34 -3.87
N LEU A 323 -12.84 -10.83 -5.07
CA LEU A 323 -13.01 -9.98 -6.26
C LEU A 323 -14.32 -9.17 -6.29
N MET A 324 -15.23 -9.35 -5.33
CA MET A 324 -16.55 -8.67 -5.33
C MET A 324 -16.45 -7.14 -5.48
N LEU A 325 -15.45 -6.52 -4.85
CA LEU A 325 -15.24 -5.07 -4.94
C LEU A 325 -14.82 -4.62 -6.35
N GLN A 326 -14.05 -5.45 -7.08
CA GLN A 326 -13.67 -5.17 -8.47
C GLN A 326 -14.89 -5.07 -9.39
N GLU A 327 -15.92 -5.87 -9.12
CA GLU A 327 -17.13 -5.93 -9.94
C GLU A 327 -18.16 -4.85 -9.60
N THR A 328 -18.08 -4.28 -8.39
CA THR A 328 -19.17 -3.46 -7.82
C THR A 328 -18.79 -2.00 -7.64
N SER A 329 -17.77 -1.70 -6.85
CA SER A 329 -17.57 -0.36 -6.30
C SER A 329 -16.31 0.34 -6.80
N LEU A 330 -15.21 -0.39 -7.02
CA LEU A 330 -13.90 0.25 -7.22
C LEU A 330 -13.85 1.14 -8.47
N TYR A 331 -14.48 0.73 -9.57
CA TYR A 331 -14.50 1.53 -10.79
C TYR A 331 -15.33 2.82 -10.64
N VAL A 332 -16.39 2.80 -9.83
CA VAL A 332 -17.23 3.99 -9.56
C VAL A 332 -16.58 4.92 -8.53
N GLN A 333 -15.96 4.34 -7.49
CA GLN A 333 -15.39 5.10 -6.37
C GLN A 333 -13.98 5.65 -6.64
N TYR A 334 -13.26 5.12 -7.63
CA TYR A 334 -11.87 5.52 -7.86
C TYR A 334 -11.58 5.81 -9.33
N ALA A 335 -11.96 4.93 -10.26
CA ALA A 335 -11.68 5.18 -11.67
C ALA A 335 -12.52 6.33 -12.24
N ALA A 336 -13.83 6.34 -11.94
CA ALA A 336 -14.73 7.39 -12.39
C ALA A 336 -14.32 8.81 -11.95
N PRO A 337 -14.11 9.10 -10.65
CA PRO A 337 -13.70 10.44 -10.23
C PRO A 337 -12.35 10.85 -10.83
N LEU A 338 -11.38 9.93 -10.96
CA LEU A 338 -10.09 10.24 -11.59
C LEU A 338 -10.27 10.61 -13.07
N LEU A 339 -11.05 9.83 -13.81
CA LEU A 339 -11.32 10.12 -15.22
C LEU A 339 -12.10 11.43 -15.39
N GLN A 340 -13.13 11.66 -14.59
CA GLN A 340 -14.04 12.79 -14.71
C GLN A 340 -13.42 14.11 -14.20
N ASN A 341 -12.69 14.09 -13.08
CA ASN A 341 -12.14 15.30 -12.48
C ASN A 341 -10.74 15.64 -13.03
N LEU A 342 -9.86 14.65 -13.16
CA LEU A 342 -8.45 14.90 -13.49
C LEU A 342 -8.13 14.71 -14.98
N VAL A 343 -8.65 13.66 -15.63
CA VAL A 343 -8.25 13.30 -17.00
C VAL A 343 -9.05 14.05 -18.06
N PHE A 344 -10.38 14.02 -17.97
CA PHE A 344 -11.28 14.60 -18.97
C PHE A 344 -11.87 15.94 -18.56
N ASN A 345 -11.79 16.30 -17.27
CA ASN A 345 -12.40 17.51 -16.71
C ASN A 345 -13.87 17.68 -17.16
N ASN A 346 -14.63 16.59 -17.04
CA ASN A 346 -16.02 16.49 -17.45
C ASN A 346 -16.73 15.49 -16.53
N LEU A 347 -17.51 16.01 -15.57
CA LEU A 347 -18.26 15.21 -14.61
C LEU A 347 -19.34 14.32 -15.27
N SER A 348 -19.77 14.65 -16.48
CA SER A 348 -20.74 13.85 -17.24
C SER A 348 -20.08 12.84 -18.19
N TYR A 349 -18.75 12.67 -18.13
CA TYR A 349 -18.06 11.68 -18.96
C TYR A 349 -18.53 10.25 -18.62
N ASP A 350 -18.93 9.50 -19.64
CA ASP A 350 -19.34 8.11 -19.52
C ASP A 350 -18.11 7.20 -19.48
N ILE A 351 -17.81 6.67 -18.31
CA ILE A 351 -16.65 5.81 -18.06
C ILE A 351 -16.75 4.46 -18.78
N GLU A 352 -17.95 4.00 -19.12
CA GLU A 352 -18.14 2.74 -19.86
C GLU A 352 -17.69 2.87 -21.32
N SER A 353 -17.58 4.12 -21.82
CA SER A 353 -17.13 4.43 -23.17
C SER A 353 -15.60 4.55 -23.30
N PHE A 354 -14.85 4.29 -22.23
CA PHE A 354 -13.39 4.46 -22.20
C PHE A 354 -12.66 3.58 -23.24
N ASP A 355 -11.85 4.21 -24.08
CA ASP A 355 -11.07 3.51 -25.11
C ASP A 355 -9.71 3.05 -24.59
N PHE A 356 -9.59 1.75 -24.30
CA PHE A 356 -8.31 1.13 -23.87
C PHE A 356 -7.21 1.11 -24.95
N ASP A 357 -7.47 1.55 -26.19
CA ASP A 357 -6.41 1.86 -27.17
C ASP A 357 -5.91 3.30 -27.02
N GLY A 358 -6.78 4.29 -27.27
CA GLY A 358 -6.40 5.70 -27.35
C GLY A 358 -6.43 6.49 -26.03
N ASP A 359 -7.34 6.19 -25.11
CA ASP A 359 -7.56 7.02 -23.92
C ASP A 359 -6.51 6.79 -22.82
N VAL A 360 -5.84 5.64 -22.81
CA VAL A 360 -4.72 5.35 -21.90
C VAL A 360 -3.63 6.42 -22.01
N ALA A 361 -3.35 6.91 -23.23
CA ALA A 361 -2.37 7.97 -23.44
C ALA A 361 -2.81 9.31 -22.83
N LYS A 362 -4.13 9.58 -22.78
CA LYS A 362 -4.69 10.78 -22.14
C LYS A 362 -4.55 10.70 -20.62
N VAL A 363 -4.84 9.54 -20.04
CA VAL A 363 -4.63 9.26 -18.61
C VAL A 363 -3.17 9.50 -18.23
N ASN A 364 -2.24 8.91 -18.98
CA ASN A 364 -0.81 9.05 -18.68
C ASN A 364 -0.33 10.49 -18.78
N LYS A 365 -0.82 11.23 -19.78
CA LYS A 365 -0.48 12.65 -19.96
C LYS A 365 -1.02 13.51 -18.81
N ALA A 366 -2.26 13.27 -18.38
CA ALA A 366 -2.92 14.11 -17.39
C ALA A 366 -2.51 13.79 -15.95
N ALA A 367 -2.35 12.51 -15.61
CA ALA A 367 -2.29 12.06 -14.22
C ALA A 367 -0.96 11.41 -13.81
N SER A 368 -0.28 10.65 -14.68
CA SER A 368 0.85 9.82 -14.23
C SER A 368 1.98 10.59 -13.56
N HIS A 369 2.34 11.77 -14.08
CA HIS A 369 3.40 12.60 -13.50
C HIS A 369 3.05 13.19 -12.12
N LEU A 370 1.78 13.11 -11.71
CA LEU A 370 1.29 13.63 -10.43
C LEU A 370 1.19 12.55 -9.35
N ILE A 371 0.89 11.30 -9.74
CA ILE A 371 0.49 10.25 -8.78
C ILE A 371 1.11 8.86 -9.02
N ASP A 372 1.90 8.68 -10.09
CA ASP A 372 2.64 7.44 -10.32
C ASP A 372 4.11 7.55 -9.86
N SER A 373 4.58 6.52 -9.17
CA SER A 373 5.94 6.35 -8.67
C SER A 373 6.50 5.00 -9.13
N VAL A 374 6.63 4.85 -10.45
CA VAL A 374 7.05 3.61 -11.14
C VAL A 374 8.48 3.70 -11.70
N GLY A 375 9.23 4.76 -11.36
CA GLY A 375 10.61 4.93 -11.78
C GLY A 375 11.53 3.90 -11.12
N TYR A 376 12.54 3.44 -11.86
CA TYR A 376 13.51 2.45 -11.38
C TYR A 376 14.85 3.06 -10.95
N ASP A 377 15.00 4.38 -11.07
CA ASP A 377 16.20 5.07 -10.58
C ASP A 377 16.07 5.34 -9.08
N LEU A 378 16.45 4.35 -8.28
CA LEU A 378 16.53 4.45 -6.82
C LEU A 378 17.98 4.61 -6.35
N GLY A 379 18.86 5.14 -7.22
CA GLY A 379 20.29 5.26 -6.93
C GLY A 379 20.59 6.14 -5.72
N ALA A 380 19.87 7.25 -5.56
CA ALA A 380 20.00 8.13 -4.40
C ALA A 380 19.57 7.43 -3.10
N PHE A 381 18.46 6.69 -3.13
CA PHE A 381 17.94 5.94 -1.97
C PHE A 381 18.93 4.84 -1.55
N ARG A 382 19.40 4.05 -2.51
CA ARG A 382 20.44 3.04 -2.27
C ARG A 382 21.73 3.65 -1.72
N SER A 383 22.18 4.78 -2.27
CA SER A 383 23.49 5.36 -1.94
C SER A 383 23.56 6.01 -0.56
N HIS A 384 22.44 6.54 -0.03
CA HIS A 384 22.42 7.04 1.35
C HIS A 384 22.24 5.90 2.39
N GLY A 385 22.01 4.66 1.93
CA GLY A 385 21.90 3.47 2.79
C GLY A 385 20.48 3.00 3.08
N GLY A 386 19.46 3.64 2.50
CA GLY A 386 18.05 3.32 2.73
C GLY A 386 17.70 1.87 2.44
N LYS A 387 16.81 1.29 3.25
CA LYS A 387 16.31 -0.08 3.11
C LYS A 387 14.80 -0.07 2.86
N MET A 388 14.34 -0.91 1.94
CA MET A 388 12.93 -0.99 1.58
C MET A 388 12.44 -2.43 1.63
N ILE A 389 11.41 -2.67 2.44
CA ILE A 389 10.63 -3.91 2.46
C ILE A 389 9.30 -3.65 1.76
N VAL A 390 9.02 -4.44 0.73
CA VAL A 390 7.75 -4.44 0.02
C VAL A 390 7.04 -5.75 0.28
N SER A 391 5.74 -5.70 0.58
CA SER A 391 4.91 -6.90 0.72
C SER A 391 3.71 -6.83 -0.21
N GLN A 392 3.21 -7.99 -0.64
CA GLN A 392 2.02 -8.07 -1.48
C GLN A 392 1.29 -9.40 -1.25
N GLY A 393 0.00 -9.31 -0.91
CA GLY A 393 -0.88 -10.47 -0.84
C GLY A 393 -1.26 -10.98 -2.21
N TRP A 394 -1.18 -12.29 -2.43
CA TRP A 394 -1.67 -12.93 -3.66
C TRP A 394 -3.21 -12.84 -3.79
N ALA A 395 -3.92 -12.68 -2.67
CA ALA A 395 -5.37 -12.55 -2.60
C ALA A 395 -5.84 -11.08 -2.53
N ASP A 396 -4.95 -10.10 -2.69
CA ASP A 396 -5.28 -8.67 -2.61
C ASP A 396 -6.39 -8.32 -3.63
N PRO A 397 -7.57 -7.87 -3.19
CA PRO A 397 -8.67 -7.54 -4.10
C PRO A 397 -8.54 -6.20 -4.82
N PHE A 398 -7.53 -5.38 -4.49
CA PHE A 398 -7.31 -4.08 -5.10
C PHE A 398 -6.13 -4.16 -6.08
N ASN A 399 -4.95 -4.51 -5.58
CA ASN A 399 -3.74 -4.48 -6.39
C ASN A 399 -3.46 -5.84 -7.02
N ALA A 400 -3.17 -5.84 -8.32
CA ALA A 400 -2.79 -7.08 -8.99
C ALA A 400 -1.45 -7.58 -8.42
N PRO A 401 -1.38 -8.80 -7.86
CA PRO A 401 -0.25 -9.22 -7.01
C PRO A 401 1.07 -9.38 -7.76
N THR A 402 1.02 -9.48 -9.09
CA THR A 402 2.23 -9.58 -9.92
C THR A 402 2.87 -8.24 -10.25
N TRP A 403 2.25 -7.11 -9.90
CA TRP A 403 2.82 -5.79 -10.16
C TRP A 403 4.17 -5.58 -9.44
N PRO A 404 4.29 -5.78 -8.11
CA PRO A 404 5.57 -5.63 -7.42
C PRO A 404 6.68 -6.55 -7.95
N ILE A 405 6.32 -7.76 -8.38
CA ILE A 405 7.26 -8.71 -9.03
C ILE A 405 7.80 -8.12 -10.33
N LYS A 406 6.92 -7.56 -11.18
CA LYS A 406 7.33 -6.91 -12.43
C LYS A 406 8.20 -5.69 -12.16
N TYR A 407 7.86 -4.88 -11.15
CA TYR A 407 8.67 -3.73 -10.76
C TYR A 407 10.08 -4.17 -10.33
N LEU A 408 10.20 -5.18 -9.45
CA LEU A 408 11.48 -5.72 -9.00
C LEU A 408 12.34 -6.18 -10.18
N GLN A 409 11.76 -6.91 -11.13
CA GLN A 409 12.49 -7.36 -12.33
C GLN A 409 13.02 -6.19 -13.18
N GLN A 410 12.31 -5.07 -13.25
CA GLN A 410 12.77 -3.88 -13.97
C GLN A 410 13.82 -3.12 -13.17
N LEU A 411 13.67 -3.05 -11.85
CA LEU A 411 14.67 -2.46 -10.95
C LEU A 411 16.00 -3.23 -11.02
N GLU A 412 15.96 -4.56 -11.02
CA GLU A 412 17.14 -5.41 -11.20
C GLU A 412 17.80 -5.18 -12.56
N LYS A 413 17.02 -5.09 -13.65
CA LYS A 413 17.53 -4.79 -14.99
C LYS A 413 18.16 -3.39 -15.10
N ALA A 414 17.61 -2.41 -14.38
CA ALA A 414 18.15 -1.06 -14.32
C ALA A 414 19.41 -0.96 -13.44
N SER A 415 19.60 -1.92 -12.51
CA SER A 415 20.74 -1.95 -11.61
C SER A 415 22.01 -2.41 -12.31
N SER A 416 23.11 -1.66 -12.14
CA SER A 416 24.41 -1.95 -12.77
C SER A 416 24.99 -3.34 -12.46
N ASN A 417 24.67 -3.89 -11.28
CA ASN A 417 25.13 -5.21 -10.83
C ASN A 417 24.03 -6.28 -10.87
N GLY A 418 22.84 -5.96 -11.40
CA GLY A 418 21.69 -6.89 -11.49
C GLY A 418 21.03 -7.26 -10.15
N SER A 419 21.63 -6.91 -9.01
CA SER A 419 21.11 -7.20 -7.67
C SER A 419 20.79 -5.94 -6.89
N VAL A 420 19.64 -5.99 -6.21
CA VAL A 420 19.06 -4.92 -5.38
C VAL A 420 18.86 -5.38 -3.92
N ALA A 421 19.24 -6.61 -3.59
CA ALA A 421 19.01 -7.23 -2.28
C ALA A 421 19.75 -6.53 -1.12
N ASP A 422 20.67 -5.63 -1.41
CA ASP A 422 21.33 -4.77 -0.41
C ASP A 422 20.43 -3.63 0.08
N PHE A 423 19.36 -3.28 -0.64
CA PHE A 423 18.46 -2.18 -0.26
C PHE A 423 16.96 -2.43 -0.51
N PHE A 424 16.59 -3.45 -1.28
CA PHE A 424 15.19 -3.74 -1.63
C PHE A 424 14.87 -5.23 -1.43
N GLY A 425 13.80 -5.55 -0.70
CA GLY A 425 13.29 -6.91 -0.50
C GLY A 425 11.79 -6.99 -0.72
N LEU A 426 11.34 -7.91 -1.57
CA LEU A 426 9.92 -8.18 -1.83
C LEU A 426 9.49 -9.48 -1.14
N TYR A 427 8.36 -9.46 -0.43
CA TYR A 427 7.79 -10.61 0.28
C TYR A 427 6.35 -10.84 -0.20
N MET A 428 6.13 -11.95 -0.90
CA MET A 428 4.80 -12.34 -1.34
C MET A 428 4.10 -13.07 -0.20
N ILE A 429 2.84 -12.71 0.08
CA ILE A 429 2.03 -13.38 1.09
C ILE A 429 1.11 -14.38 0.37
N PRO A 430 1.18 -15.69 0.72
CA PRO A 430 0.41 -16.79 0.11
C PRO A 430 -1.10 -16.52 -0.07
N VAL A 431 -1.80 -17.28 -0.93
CA VAL A 431 -3.27 -17.17 -1.18
C VAL A 431 -4.01 -18.50 -1.01
N GLY A 432 -5.24 -18.51 -0.49
CA GLY A 432 -6.11 -19.69 -0.40
C GLY A 432 -7.02 -19.58 0.83
N HIS A 433 -7.59 -20.68 1.36
CA HIS A 433 -8.12 -20.74 2.74
C HIS A 433 -7.17 -20.14 3.78
N LEU A 434 -5.89 -19.96 3.41
CA LEU A 434 -4.87 -19.24 4.15
C LEU A 434 -4.25 -17.98 3.48
N GLY A 435 -5.00 -17.21 2.69
CA GLY A 435 -4.47 -16.06 1.94
C GLY A 435 -4.27 -14.68 2.62
N GLY A 436 -3.17 -14.00 2.29
CA GLY A 436 -2.97 -12.58 2.55
C GLY A 436 -3.77 -11.70 1.59
N GLY A 437 -4.60 -10.83 2.15
CA GLY A 437 -5.44 -9.87 1.44
C GLY A 437 -4.76 -8.51 1.26
N HIS A 438 -5.56 -7.46 1.13
CA HIS A 438 -5.07 -6.09 1.02
C HIS A 438 -4.67 -5.55 2.40
N CYS A 439 -3.37 -5.28 2.60
CA CYS A 439 -2.84 -4.71 3.85
C CYS A 439 -3.04 -5.54 5.12
N GLY A 440 -3.40 -6.82 5.00
CA GLY A 440 -3.71 -7.69 6.13
C GLY A 440 -4.20 -9.06 5.66
N ALA A 441 -5.00 -9.74 6.48
CA ALA A 441 -5.68 -10.96 6.06
C ALA A 441 -6.76 -10.64 5.02
N ALA A 442 -7.04 -11.62 4.16
CA ALA A 442 -8.26 -11.59 3.35
C ALA A 442 -9.44 -12.09 4.19
N GLU A 443 -10.59 -11.44 4.07
CA GLU A 443 -11.75 -11.64 4.95
C GLU A 443 -12.29 -13.07 4.86
N SER A 444 -12.22 -13.67 3.67
CA SER A 444 -12.68 -15.05 3.45
C SER A 444 -11.80 -16.11 4.13
N TYR A 445 -10.70 -15.71 4.77
CA TYR A 445 -9.62 -16.59 5.20
C TYR A 445 -9.15 -16.25 6.64
N PRO A 446 -9.94 -16.56 7.67
CA PRO A 446 -9.64 -16.15 9.04
C PRO A 446 -8.50 -16.96 9.69
N SER A 447 -8.10 -18.09 9.12
CA SER A 447 -6.97 -18.90 9.61
C SER A 447 -5.59 -18.37 9.21
N VAL A 448 -5.53 -17.20 8.56
CA VAL A 448 -4.30 -16.60 8.04
C VAL A 448 -3.66 -15.70 9.04
N PRO A 449 -2.39 -15.93 9.39
CA PRO A 449 -1.66 -14.98 10.20
C PRO A 449 -1.61 -13.59 9.51
N ALA A 450 -2.33 -12.62 10.08
CA ALA A 450 -2.57 -11.29 9.48
C ALA A 450 -1.58 -10.22 9.94
N THR A 451 -0.78 -10.52 10.96
CA THR A 451 0.28 -9.63 11.44
C THR A 451 1.59 -10.04 10.79
N TYR A 452 2.13 -9.17 9.95
CA TYR A 452 3.43 -9.36 9.32
C TYR A 452 4.48 -8.59 10.11
N HIS A 453 5.51 -9.29 10.63
CA HIS A 453 6.56 -8.70 11.46
C HIS A 453 7.60 -7.92 10.62
N THR A 454 7.11 -7.05 9.73
CA THR A 454 7.90 -6.31 8.73
C THR A 454 8.68 -5.16 9.34
N ASN A 455 8.14 -4.52 10.39
CA ASN A 455 8.81 -3.41 11.06
C ASN A 455 10.04 -3.92 11.82
N GLU A 456 9.89 -5.01 12.57
CA GLU A 456 10.98 -5.66 13.31
C GLU A 456 12.11 -6.08 12.34
N ALA A 457 11.74 -6.65 11.20
CA ALA A 457 12.66 -7.02 10.13
C ALA A 457 13.38 -5.80 9.53
N LEU A 458 12.64 -4.71 9.25
CA LEU A 458 13.19 -3.49 8.69
C LEU A 458 14.17 -2.82 9.66
N LEU A 459 13.83 -2.75 10.94
CA LEU A 459 14.67 -2.21 12.01
C LEU A 459 15.99 -2.98 12.09
N ALA A 460 15.93 -4.32 12.11
CA ALA A 460 17.13 -5.15 12.13
C ALA A 460 18.00 -4.93 10.89
N TRP A 461 17.39 -4.69 9.73
CA TRP A 461 18.13 -4.45 8.48
C TRP A 461 18.80 -3.07 8.45
N VAL A 462 18.08 -2.02 8.86
CA VAL A 462 18.60 -0.65 8.90
C VAL A 462 19.68 -0.49 9.97
N GLU A 463 19.43 -0.97 11.18
CA GLU A 463 20.29 -0.67 12.33
C GLU A 463 21.48 -1.63 12.43
N ASN A 464 21.30 -2.89 12.02
CA ASN A 464 22.31 -3.95 12.18
C ASN A 464 22.83 -4.52 10.86
N GLY A 465 22.30 -4.08 9.71
CA GLY A 465 22.70 -4.58 8.40
C GLY A 465 22.20 -5.99 8.08
N THR A 466 21.25 -6.52 8.86
CA THR A 466 20.74 -7.89 8.71
C THR A 466 19.62 -7.95 7.68
N PHE A 467 19.92 -8.39 6.45
CA PHE A 467 18.87 -8.63 5.45
C PHE A 467 17.85 -9.66 5.97
N PRO A 468 16.52 -9.41 5.83
CA PRO A 468 15.52 -10.34 6.32
C PRO A 468 15.42 -11.56 5.40
N SER A 469 16.20 -12.60 5.70
CA SER A 469 16.13 -13.87 4.96
C SER A 469 14.76 -14.55 5.02
N TRP A 470 13.91 -14.13 5.97
CA TRP A 470 12.48 -14.42 6.07
C TRP A 470 11.83 -13.42 7.05
N ILE A 471 10.50 -13.35 7.04
CA ILE A 471 9.68 -12.56 7.98
C ILE A 471 8.59 -13.47 8.55
N GLN A 472 8.35 -13.41 9.85
CA GLN A 472 7.24 -14.16 10.46
C GLN A 472 5.90 -13.49 10.14
N SER A 473 4.86 -14.29 9.96
CA SER A 473 3.48 -13.83 10.12
C SER A 473 2.79 -14.55 11.28
N SER A 474 1.99 -13.82 12.06
CA SER A 474 1.27 -14.31 13.26
C SER A 474 -0.15 -13.72 13.38
N ASN A 475 -0.86 -14.04 14.47
CA ASN A 475 -2.18 -13.51 14.82
C ASN A 475 -3.21 -13.75 13.73
N ALA A 476 -3.60 -15.01 13.56
CA ALA A 476 -4.70 -15.35 12.67
C ALA A 476 -6.04 -14.79 13.22
N PRO A 477 -6.90 -14.19 12.38
CA PRO A 477 -8.20 -13.67 12.79
C PRO A 477 -9.13 -14.69 13.49
N ASP A 478 -8.96 -15.99 13.22
CA ASP A 478 -9.68 -17.08 13.91
C ASP A 478 -9.22 -17.32 15.35
N GLY A 479 -8.19 -16.61 15.81
CA GLY A 479 -7.59 -16.73 17.14
C GLY A 479 -6.63 -17.91 17.27
N SER A 480 -6.34 -18.63 16.19
CA SER A 480 -5.33 -19.69 16.22
C SER A 480 -3.92 -19.13 16.42
N SER A 481 -3.05 -19.93 17.03
CA SER A 481 -1.64 -19.59 17.22
C SER A 481 -0.79 -19.89 15.98
N ARG A 482 -1.42 -20.02 14.80
CA ARG A 482 -0.74 -20.38 13.56
C ARG A 482 0.26 -19.29 13.19
N THR A 483 1.43 -19.69 12.73
CA THR A 483 2.42 -18.79 12.15
C THR A 483 2.89 -19.32 10.80
N ARG A 484 3.31 -18.40 9.93
CA ARG A 484 3.88 -18.73 8.62
C ARG A 484 5.17 -17.96 8.39
N LYS A 485 5.97 -18.49 7.48
CA LYS A 485 7.24 -17.91 7.06
C LYS A 485 7.02 -17.18 5.73
N LEU A 486 7.26 -15.88 5.69
CA LEU A 486 7.27 -15.10 4.46
C LEU A 486 8.71 -15.06 3.93
N CYS A 487 8.89 -15.52 2.70
CA CYS A 487 10.21 -15.61 2.07
C CYS A 487 10.46 -14.44 1.12
N PRO A 488 11.72 -13.98 0.99
CA PRO A 488 12.08 -12.97 0.01
C PRO A 488 11.93 -13.56 -1.40
N TRP A 489 11.08 -12.93 -2.21
CA TRP A 489 10.84 -13.32 -3.60
C TRP A 489 12.18 -13.39 -4.38
N PRO A 490 12.41 -14.42 -5.22
CA PRO A 490 11.45 -15.43 -5.70
C PRO A 490 11.32 -16.69 -4.84
N LYS A 491 11.93 -16.73 -3.65
CA LYS A 491 11.81 -17.89 -2.76
C LYS A 491 10.42 -18.00 -2.16
N THR A 492 10.02 -19.22 -1.87
CA THR A 492 8.73 -19.55 -1.24
C THR A 492 8.94 -20.42 -0.01
N ALA A 493 8.02 -20.40 0.95
CA ALA A 493 8.12 -21.25 2.12
C ALA A 493 7.77 -22.69 1.75
N LYS A 494 8.67 -23.63 2.05
CA LYS A 494 8.46 -25.06 1.85
C LYS A 494 8.49 -25.80 3.18
N LEU A 495 7.44 -26.56 3.46
CA LEU A 495 7.34 -27.34 4.68
C LEU A 495 8.40 -28.45 4.72
N GLN A 496 9.13 -28.52 5.83
CA GLN A 496 10.14 -29.53 6.12
C GLN A 496 9.63 -30.58 7.12
N ASP A 497 8.80 -30.15 8.08
CA ASP A 497 8.25 -31.01 9.14
C ASP A 497 6.72 -31.09 9.03
N GLN A 498 6.23 -32.19 8.48
CA GLN A 498 4.80 -32.45 8.26
C GLN A 498 4.00 -32.53 9.58
N GLU A 499 4.64 -32.83 10.72
CA GLU A 499 3.97 -32.92 12.02
C GLU A 499 3.77 -31.54 12.68
N ARG A 500 4.39 -30.49 12.13
CA ARG A 500 4.40 -29.14 12.70
C ARG A 500 4.07 -28.06 11.66
N SER A 501 3.11 -28.31 10.78
CA SER A 501 2.70 -27.36 9.73
C SER A 501 2.09 -26.05 10.24
N ASP A 502 1.71 -25.95 11.52
CA ASP A 502 1.12 -24.71 12.07
C ASP A 502 2.15 -23.64 12.50
N ILE A 503 3.45 -23.91 12.42
CA ILE A 503 4.48 -22.96 12.87
C ILE A 503 5.49 -22.61 11.77
N SER A 504 5.99 -21.37 11.79
CA SER A 504 6.90 -20.82 10.78
C SER A 504 8.26 -21.53 10.73
N GLU A 505 8.74 -22.09 11.85
CA GLU A 505 10.04 -22.76 11.98
C GLU A 505 10.11 -24.07 11.21
N SER A 506 8.96 -24.69 10.91
CA SER A 506 8.87 -25.92 10.14
C SER A 506 9.06 -25.70 8.64
N TYR A 507 9.17 -24.45 8.20
CA TYR A 507 9.32 -24.10 6.78
C TYR A 507 10.74 -23.62 6.48
N GLU A 508 11.20 -23.83 5.25
CA GLU A 508 12.44 -23.28 4.72
C GLU A 508 12.16 -22.42 3.48
N CYS A 509 12.88 -21.32 3.31
CA CYS A 509 12.81 -20.52 2.09
C CYS A 509 13.69 -21.13 1.01
N VAL A 510 13.06 -21.75 0.02
CA VAL A 510 13.71 -22.47 -1.09
C VAL A 510 13.63 -21.72 -2.41
#